data_AF-A0AB38WSL8-F1
#
_entry.id   AF-A0AB38WSL8-F1
#
_cell.length_a   1.000
_cell.length_b   1.000
_cell.length_c   1.000
_cell.angle_alpha   90.00
_cell.angle_beta   90.00
_cell.angle_gamma   90.00
#
_symmetry.space_group_name_H-M   'P 1'
#
loop_
_entity.id
_entity.type
_entity.pdbx_description
1 polymer ?
#
loop_
_entity_poly.entity_id
_entity_poly.type
_entity_poly.pdbx_seq_one_letter_code
_entity_poly.pdbx_strand_id
1 'polypeptide(L)'
;MKVNITETGEEVTTSFDDDAAALMGSDGSALDRLFWTSTQIIRFSAAQKLLGGAHIAEFTRASTHRIVRQSHPWAHPPDRRNIVASLCP
;
A
#
# COMPACT_ATOMS: atom_id res chain seq x y z
N MET A 1 1.89 4.74 -33.03
CA MET A 1 1.56 5.23 -31.67
C MET A 1 2.20 6.59 -31.49
N LYS A 2 1.42 7.62 -31.14
CA LYS A 2 1.95 8.95 -30.79
C LYS A 2 2.19 8.98 -29.28
N VAL A 3 3.34 9.49 -28.85
CA VAL A 3 3.78 9.49 -27.44
C VAL A 3 3.63 10.90 -26.87
N ASN A 4 3.23 11.02 -25.60
CA ASN A 4 3.12 12.28 -24.86
C ASN A 4 2.27 13.35 -25.56
N ILE A 5 1.04 12.98 -25.93
CA ILE A 5 0.03 13.97 -26.31
C ILE A 5 -0.39 14.76 -25.07
N THR A 6 -0.40 16.09 -25.16
CA THR A 6 -0.55 17.00 -24.02
C THR A 6 -1.81 16.73 -23.21
N GLU A 7 -2.98 16.65 -23.86
CA GLU A 7 -4.27 16.43 -23.21
C GLU A 7 -4.30 15.13 -22.39
N THR A 8 -3.87 14.00 -22.96
CA THR A 8 -3.77 12.73 -22.22
C THR A 8 -2.68 12.76 -21.15
N GLY A 9 -1.61 13.53 -21.36
CA GLY A 9 -0.57 13.73 -20.36
C GLY A 9 -1.09 14.45 -19.12
N GLU A 10 -1.92 15.48 -19.29
CA GLU A 10 -2.57 16.22 -18.21
C GLU A 10 -3.57 15.32 -17.45
N GLU A 11 -4.42 14.58 -18.16
CA GLU A 11 -5.37 13.63 -17.57
C GLU A 11 -4.68 12.56 -16.72
N VAL A 12 -3.60 11.97 -17.26
CA VAL A 12 -2.81 10.97 -16.56
C VAL A 12 -2.14 11.59 -15.33
N THR A 13 -1.60 12.81 -15.45
CA THR A 13 -0.96 13.51 -14.32
C THR A 13 -1.94 13.74 -13.18
N THR A 14 -3.16 14.22 -13.48
CA THR A 14 -4.22 14.37 -12.46
C THR A 14 -4.55 13.04 -11.79
N SER A 15 -4.66 11.94 -12.57
CA SER A 15 -4.92 10.61 -12.01
C SER A 15 -3.79 10.12 -11.09
N PHE A 16 -2.53 10.46 -11.40
CA PHE A 16 -1.38 10.16 -10.55
C PHE A 16 -1.35 10.99 -9.26
N ASP A 17 -1.73 12.27 -9.33
CA ASP A 17 -1.80 13.14 -8.16
C ASP A 17 -2.90 12.66 -7.18
N ASP A 18 -4.04 12.20 -7.70
CA ASP A 18 -5.11 11.60 -6.90
C ASP A 18 -4.67 10.30 -6.22
N ASP A 19 -3.93 9.42 -6.93
CA ASP A 19 -3.34 8.20 -6.35
C ASP A 19 -2.34 8.53 -5.23
N ALA A 20 -1.46 9.51 -5.45
CA ALA A 20 -0.50 9.95 -4.45
C ALA A 20 -1.19 10.50 -3.20
N ALA A 21 -2.24 11.31 -3.37
CA ALA A 21 -3.04 11.83 -2.27
C ALA A 21 -3.74 10.71 -1.49
N ALA A 22 -4.35 9.74 -2.18
CA ALA A 22 -4.99 8.58 -1.57
C ALA A 22 -4.00 7.72 -0.79
N LEU A 23 -2.80 7.50 -1.33
CA LEU A 23 -1.75 6.73 -0.67
C LEU A 23 -1.24 7.41 0.60
N MET A 24 -0.98 8.72 0.55
CA MET A 24 -0.55 9.51 1.71
C MET A 24 -1.63 9.61 2.78
N GLY A 25 -2.90 9.72 2.38
CA GLY A 25 -4.06 9.72 3.27
C GLY A 25 -4.46 8.34 3.78
N SER A 26 -3.82 7.27 3.30
CA SER A 26 -4.18 5.87 3.60
C SER A 26 -5.63 5.52 3.26
N ASP A 27 -6.20 6.20 2.26
CA ASP A 27 -7.57 6.01 1.78
C ASP A 27 -7.65 4.81 0.84
N GLY A 28 -7.91 3.64 1.42
CA GLY A 28 -8.08 2.41 0.65
C GLY A 28 -9.28 2.45 -0.30
N SER A 29 -10.33 3.23 0.00
CA SER A 29 -11.52 3.31 -0.86
C SER A 29 -11.24 4.17 -2.10
N ALA A 30 -10.43 5.21 -1.98
CA ALA A 30 -9.95 5.98 -3.13
C ALA A 30 -9.03 5.14 -4.02
N LEU A 31 -8.07 4.42 -3.41
CA LEU A 31 -7.18 3.53 -4.16
C LEU A 31 -7.95 2.44 -4.91
N ASP A 32 -8.94 1.80 -4.28
CA ASP A 32 -9.74 0.75 -4.92
C ASP A 32 -10.51 1.24 -6.17
N ARG A 33 -10.81 2.55 -6.27
CA ARG A 33 -11.45 3.15 -7.46
C ARG A 33 -10.46 3.42 -8.60
N LEU A 34 -9.20 3.71 -8.27
CA LEU A 34 -8.15 4.00 -9.25
C LEU A 34 -7.54 2.73 -9.85
N PHE A 35 -7.56 1.61 -9.11
CA PHE A 35 -7.03 0.35 -9.60
C PHE A 35 -7.95 -0.35 -10.60
N TRP A 36 -7.33 -0.94 -11.62
CA TRP A 36 -8.06 -1.76 -12.60
C TRP A 36 -8.57 -3.08 -11.97
N THR A 37 -9.88 -3.29 -12.04
CA THR A 37 -10.57 -4.48 -11.52
C THR A 37 -10.52 -5.65 -12.51
N SER A 38 -9.34 -6.25 -12.67
CA SER A 38 -9.12 -7.43 -13.51
C SER A 38 -8.41 -8.55 -12.77
N THR A 39 -8.59 -9.79 -13.19
CA THR A 39 -7.81 -10.94 -12.68
C THR A 39 -6.35 -10.91 -13.17
N GLN A 40 -6.06 -10.09 -14.19
CA GLN A 40 -4.75 -10.00 -14.83
C GLN A 40 -3.81 -8.98 -14.16
N ILE A 41 -4.31 -8.16 -13.23
CA ILE A 41 -3.49 -7.15 -12.57
C ILE A 41 -2.47 -7.80 -11.63
N ILE A 42 -1.27 -7.23 -11.60
CA ILE A 42 -0.18 -7.64 -10.73
C ILE A 42 0.31 -6.39 -10.01
N ARG A 43 0.41 -6.43 -8.68
CA ARG A 43 1.02 -5.37 -7.88
C ARG A 43 2.19 -5.92 -7.09
N PHE A 44 3.36 -5.32 -7.29
CA PHE A 44 4.53 -5.57 -6.45
C PHE A 44 4.55 -4.55 -5.32
N SER A 45 4.62 -5.01 -4.07
CA SER A 45 4.87 -4.18 -2.91
C SER A 45 6.25 -4.50 -2.33
N ALA A 46 6.68 -3.73 -1.33
CA ALA A 46 7.98 -3.91 -0.69
C ALA A 46 8.22 -5.32 -0.12
N ALA A 47 7.17 -6.04 0.26
CA ALA A 47 7.28 -7.34 0.93
C ALA A 47 6.61 -8.50 0.18
N GLN A 48 5.81 -8.23 -0.86
CA GLN A 48 4.97 -9.27 -1.48
C GLN A 48 4.52 -8.92 -2.91
N LYS A 49 4.12 -9.97 -3.63
CA LYS A 49 3.50 -9.91 -4.97
C LYS A 49 2.02 -10.23 -4.84
N LEU A 50 1.15 -9.33 -5.31
CA LEU A 50 -0.30 -9.49 -5.31
C LEU A 50 -0.78 -9.78 -6.74
N LEU A 51 -1.68 -10.75 -6.88
CA LEU A 51 -2.23 -11.21 -8.16
C LEU A 51 -3.76 -11.05 -8.13
N GLY A 52 -4.30 -10.33 -9.11
CA GLY A 52 -5.73 -10.08 -9.25
C GLY A 52 -6.26 -8.95 -8.38
N GLY A 53 -7.27 -8.23 -8.90
CA GLY A 53 -7.82 -7.03 -8.25
C GLY A 53 -8.41 -7.31 -6.87
N ALA A 54 -9.05 -8.47 -6.66
CA ALA A 54 -9.62 -8.85 -5.37
C ALA A 54 -8.56 -8.92 -4.26
N HIS A 55 -7.39 -9.49 -4.57
CA HIS A 55 -6.30 -9.65 -3.60
C HIS A 55 -5.61 -8.32 -3.29
N ILE A 56 -5.57 -7.41 -4.27
CA ILE A 56 -5.07 -6.04 -4.07
C ILE A 56 -6.02 -5.25 -3.18
N ALA A 57 -7.32 -5.27 -3.44
CA ALA A 57 -8.31 -4.54 -2.65
C ALA A 57 -8.34 -5.00 -1.19
N GLU A 58 -8.32 -6.33 -0.98
CA GLU A 58 -8.24 -6.90 0.37
C GLU A 58 -6.97 -6.46 1.11
N PHE A 59 -5.81 -6.50 0.45
CA PHE A 59 -4.57 -6.04 1.04
C PHE A 59 -4.58 -4.55 1.37
N THR A 60 -5.10 -3.71 0.48
CA THR A 60 -5.19 -2.25 0.68
C THR A 60 -6.07 -1.94 1.90
N ARG A 61 -7.24 -2.57 2.00
CA ARG A 61 -8.16 -2.41 3.14
C ARG A 61 -7.55 -2.87 4.46
N ALA A 62 -6.81 -3.99 4.46
CA ALA A 62 -6.11 -4.47 5.64
C ALA A 62 -4.92 -3.56 6.05
N SER A 63 -4.29 -2.92 5.08
CA SER A 63 -3.15 -2.01 5.31
C SER A 63 -3.56 -0.67 5.93
N THR A 64 -4.77 -0.18 5.65
CA THR A 64 -5.35 1.01 6.33
C THR A 64 -5.45 0.79 7.85
N HIS A 65 -5.59 -0.45 8.33
CA HIS A 65 -5.58 -0.77 9.77
C HIS A 65 -4.16 -0.96 10.35
N ARG A 66 -3.12 -1.09 9.51
CA ARG A 66 -1.79 -1.58 9.90
C ARG A 66 -0.73 -0.48 10.00
N ILE A 67 -1.10 0.80 9.87
CA ILE A 67 -0.19 1.94 10.08
C ILE A 67 0.09 2.18 11.57
N VAL A 68 -0.69 1.59 12.48
CA VAL A 68 -0.37 1.61 13.91
C VAL A 68 0.36 0.32 14.29
N ARG A 69 1.68 0.45 14.45
CA ARG A 69 2.60 -0.52 15.08
C ARG A 69 2.95 -1.77 14.25
N GLN A 70 3.86 -1.57 13.30
CA GLN A 70 4.88 -2.59 13.01
C GLN A 70 6.24 -2.12 13.55
N SER A 71 6.42 -2.26 14.85
CA SER A 71 7.76 -2.29 15.44
C SER A 71 8.48 -3.51 14.84
N HIS A 72 9.41 -3.30 13.91
CA HIS A 72 10.29 -4.38 13.46
C HIS A 72 11.12 -4.87 14.66
N PRO A 73 11.24 -6.18 14.92
CA PRO A 73 12.11 -6.72 15.97
C PRO A 73 13.61 -6.63 15.62
N TRP A 74 13.98 -5.94 14.54
CA TRP A 74 15.38 -5.87 14.06
C TRP A 74 16.24 -4.82 14.79
N ALA A 75 15.64 -3.93 15.59
CA ALA A 75 16.37 -2.89 16.32
C ALA A 75 16.80 -3.33 17.73
N HIS A 76 17.65 -4.36 17.84
CA HIS A 76 18.44 -4.57 19.07
C HIS A 76 19.86 -5.08 18.70
N PRO A 77 20.94 -4.35 19.06
CA PRO A 77 22.24 -4.98 19.25
C PRO A 77 22.17 -5.87 20.51
N PRO A 78 22.99 -6.93 20.62
CA PRO A 78 22.90 -7.84 21.73
C PRO A 78 23.48 -7.18 22.97
N ASP A 79 22.65 -6.75 23.91
CA ASP A 79 23.09 -6.70 25.30
C ASP A 79 21.98 -7.14 26.26
N ARG A 80 22.42 -7.98 27.19
CA ARG A 80 21.67 -8.76 28.15
C ARG A 80 21.08 -7.84 29.21
N ARG A 81 19.75 -7.75 29.30
CA ARG A 81 18.94 -7.71 30.54
C ARG A 81 17.49 -7.28 30.24
N ASN A 82 16.56 -8.21 30.49
CA ASN A 82 15.18 -8.02 30.94
C ASN A 82 14.34 -6.88 30.35
N ILE A 83 13.29 -7.19 29.56
CA ILE A 83 11.94 -6.64 29.79
C ILE A 83 10.87 -7.70 29.44
N VAL A 84 10.44 -8.38 30.50
CA VAL A 84 9.07 -8.83 30.84
C VAL A 84 8.03 -8.84 29.72
N ALA A 85 7.55 -10.05 29.44
CA ALA A 85 6.23 -10.29 28.86
C ALA A 85 5.13 -9.73 29.78
N SER A 86 4.36 -8.78 29.26
CA SER A 86 3.03 -8.44 29.75
C SER A 86 2.08 -8.68 28.56
N LEU A 87 1.58 -9.90 28.41
CA LEU A 87 0.27 -10.34 28.92
C LEU A 87 -0.88 -9.51 28.34
N CYS A 88 -1.54 -10.11 27.36
CA CYS A 88 -2.98 -10.26 27.38
C CYS A 88 -3.20 -11.77 27.63
N PRO A 89 -3.89 -12.23 28.68
CA PRO A 89 -4.52 -11.50 29.80
C PRO A 89 -3.60 -11.27 31.00
#